data_AF-A0A8A4K2I7-F1
#
_entry.id   AF-A0A8A4K2I7-F1
#
_cell.length_a   1.000
_cell.length_b   1.000
_cell.length_c   1.000
_cell.angle_alpha   90.00
_cell.angle_beta   90.00
_cell.angle_gamma   90.00
#
_symmetry.space_group_name_H-M   'P 1'
#
loop_
_entity.id
_entity.type
_entity.pdbx_description
1 polymer ?
#
loop_
_entity_poly.entity_id
_entity_poly.type
_entity_poly.pdbx_seq_one_letter_code
_entity_poly.pdbx_strand_id
1 'polypeptide(L)'
;MAQNEMWYETLHAGFGQYFTVDKQLYRDKTAHQDLIIFENAAMGRVMALDGVVQTTERDEFIYHEMMTHVPLLAHGSAKSVLIIGGGDGAMLREVSRHADIQKITMVEIDAGVVTFCRQYLPNHSAGAYDDPRLNLVIDDGVNFVNHTTEKFDVIISDCTDPIGPGESLFTSEFYAGCKKALNENGIFVAQNGVCFLQQDEAVNSHRKLSHYFQDVSFYQAAIPTYYGGIMTFAWASDNPALRQPDAALLQARFEASGLRCRYYTPAIHTGSFALPQYLLNALEDPR
;
A
#
# COMPACT_ATOMS: atom_id res chain seq x y z
N MET A 1 20.41 10.23 -32.58
CA MET A 1 19.76 9.24 -31.70
C MET A 1 18.27 9.45 -31.88
N ALA A 2 17.48 8.39 -32.11
CA ALA A 2 16.02 8.55 -32.17
C ALA A 2 15.55 9.10 -30.82
N GLN A 3 14.67 10.10 -30.86
CA GLN A 3 14.11 10.69 -29.66
C GLN A 3 13.06 9.69 -29.15
N ASN A 4 13.30 9.06 -28.00
CA ASN A 4 12.34 8.12 -27.43
C ASN A 4 11.03 8.85 -27.14
N GLU A 5 9.90 8.16 -27.31
CA GLU A 5 8.59 8.69 -26.96
C GLU A 5 8.55 9.07 -25.48
N MET A 6 7.87 10.16 -25.16
CA MET A 6 7.70 10.62 -23.78
C MET A 6 6.30 10.27 -23.31
N TRP A 7 6.19 9.55 -22.20
CA TRP A 7 4.93 9.34 -21.49
C TRP A 7 4.84 10.33 -20.33
N TYR A 8 3.71 11.01 -20.22
CA TYR A 8 3.45 12.03 -19.20
C TYR A 8 2.37 11.54 -18.24
N GLU A 9 2.64 11.66 -16.95
CA GLU A 9 1.62 11.39 -15.93
C GLU A 9 0.58 12.51 -15.92
N THR A 10 -0.70 12.16 -15.74
CA THR A 10 -1.83 13.09 -15.79
C THR A 10 -2.63 13.17 -14.48
N LEU A 11 -2.05 12.75 -13.36
CA LEU A 11 -2.70 12.80 -12.04
C LEU A 11 -3.10 14.23 -11.65
N HIS A 12 -2.24 15.22 -11.92
CA HIS A 12 -2.52 16.62 -11.59
C HIS A 12 -2.54 17.51 -12.85
N ALA A 13 -3.49 18.45 -12.90
CA ALA A 13 -3.71 19.29 -14.07
C ALA A 13 -2.61 20.34 -14.35
N GLY A 14 -1.80 20.69 -13.33
CA GLY A 14 -0.85 21.81 -13.40
C GLY A 14 0.64 21.41 -13.37
N PHE A 15 0.95 20.17 -13.05
CA PHE A 15 2.31 19.65 -12.92
C PHE A 15 2.29 18.12 -12.93
N GLY A 16 3.44 17.49 -13.11
CA GLY A 16 3.56 16.04 -13.06
C GLY A 16 4.98 15.58 -13.33
N GLN A 17 5.13 14.27 -13.47
CA GLN A 17 6.36 13.62 -13.91
C GLN A 17 6.22 13.03 -15.32
N TYR A 18 7.34 12.66 -15.91
CA TYR A 18 7.37 12.02 -17.23
C TYR A 18 8.46 10.95 -17.27
N PHE A 19 8.31 10.01 -18.20
CA PHE A 19 9.30 8.97 -18.46
C PHE A 19 9.55 8.84 -19.96
N THR A 20 10.80 8.56 -20.34
CA THR A 20 11.08 8.06 -21.69
C THR A 20 10.53 6.64 -21.80
N VAL A 21 9.89 6.34 -22.92
CA VAL A 21 9.41 5.00 -23.28
C VAL A 21 10.47 4.36 -24.17
N ASP A 22 11.25 3.45 -23.60
CA ASP A 22 12.27 2.73 -24.37
C ASP A 22 11.63 1.57 -25.16
N LYS A 23 10.64 0.92 -24.54
CA LYS A 23 9.85 -0.14 -25.17
C LYS A 23 8.48 -0.27 -24.50
N GLN A 24 7.41 -0.12 -25.26
CA GLN A 24 6.07 -0.50 -24.79
C GLN A 24 5.96 -2.03 -24.76
N LEU A 25 5.70 -2.60 -23.58
CA LEU A 25 5.49 -4.03 -23.40
C LEU A 25 4.03 -4.40 -23.61
N TYR A 26 3.13 -3.53 -23.17
CA TYR A 26 1.70 -3.73 -23.26
C TYR A 26 0.98 -2.39 -23.26
N ARG A 27 -0.15 -2.33 -23.96
CA ARG A 27 -1.15 -1.28 -23.76
C ARG A 27 -2.53 -1.84 -24.11
N ASP A 28 -3.49 -1.61 -23.22
CA ASP A 28 -4.90 -1.83 -23.49
C ASP A 28 -5.68 -0.56 -23.15
N LYS A 29 -6.28 0.01 -24.19
CA LYS A 29 -7.02 1.26 -24.11
C LYS A 29 -8.46 1.00 -24.52
N THR A 30 -9.33 0.94 -23.53
CA THR A 30 -10.77 0.77 -23.70
C THR A 30 -11.50 2.10 -23.52
N ALA A 31 -12.83 2.10 -23.60
CA ALA A 31 -13.64 3.28 -23.25
C ALA A 31 -13.66 3.57 -21.74
N HIS A 32 -13.24 2.61 -20.90
CA HIS A 32 -13.34 2.68 -19.45
C HIS A 32 -11.98 2.82 -18.74
N GLN A 33 -10.90 2.34 -19.36
CA GLN A 33 -9.54 2.38 -18.79
C GLN A 33 -8.45 2.43 -19.87
N ASP A 34 -7.31 3.08 -19.58
CA ASP A 34 -6.05 3.05 -20.36
C ASP A 34 -4.93 2.47 -19.48
N LEU A 35 -4.63 1.17 -19.65
CA LEU A 35 -3.57 0.46 -18.94
C LEU A 35 -2.35 0.35 -19.85
N ILE A 36 -1.19 0.80 -19.37
CA ILE A 36 0.07 0.72 -20.11
C ILE A 36 1.18 0.16 -19.23
N ILE A 37 2.01 -0.72 -19.82
CA ILE A 37 3.31 -1.11 -19.26
C ILE A 37 4.40 -0.85 -20.29
N PHE A 38 5.43 -0.15 -19.85
CA PHE A 38 6.60 0.13 -20.67
C PHE A 38 7.90 0.00 -19.88
N GLU A 39 9.00 -0.22 -20.60
CA GLU A 39 10.35 -0.19 -20.07
C GLU A 39 10.90 1.24 -20.12
N ASN A 40 11.55 1.62 -19.03
CA ASN A 40 12.28 2.87 -18.87
C ASN A 40 13.67 2.56 -18.29
N ALA A 41 14.73 3.10 -18.90
CA ALA A 41 16.11 2.84 -18.48
C ALA A 41 16.41 3.23 -17.03
N ALA A 42 15.70 4.21 -16.47
CA ALA A 42 15.92 4.65 -15.11
C ALA A 42 15.09 3.84 -14.10
N MET A 43 13.82 3.56 -14.37
CA MET A 43 12.88 2.98 -13.39
C MET A 43 12.53 1.51 -13.63
N GLY A 44 13.06 0.89 -14.70
CA GLY A 44 12.69 -0.46 -15.11
C GLY A 44 11.31 -0.47 -15.75
N ARG A 45 10.50 -1.49 -15.45
CA ARG A 45 9.10 -1.52 -15.90
C ARG A 45 8.25 -0.52 -15.10
N VAL A 46 7.53 0.31 -15.83
CA VAL A 46 6.55 1.28 -15.30
C VAL A 46 5.16 0.80 -15.71
N MET A 47 4.27 0.64 -14.73
CA MET A 47 2.85 0.42 -14.97
C MET A 47 2.08 1.68 -14.64
N ALA A 48 1.21 2.09 -15.57
CA ALA A 48 0.29 3.19 -15.36
C ALA A 48 -1.12 2.83 -15.80
N LEU A 49 -2.10 3.35 -15.06
CA LEU A 49 -3.52 3.17 -15.29
C LEU A 49 -4.17 4.55 -15.38
N ASP A 50 -4.93 4.80 -16.44
CA ASP A 50 -5.62 6.07 -16.69
C ASP A 50 -4.71 7.30 -16.60
N GLY A 51 -3.46 7.12 -17.03
CA GLY A 51 -2.45 8.17 -17.04
C GLY A 51 -1.76 8.41 -15.69
N VAL A 52 -2.00 7.58 -14.68
CA VAL A 52 -1.40 7.66 -13.33
C VAL A 52 -0.42 6.51 -13.13
N VAL A 53 0.77 6.77 -12.58
CA VAL A 53 1.73 5.72 -12.25
C VAL A 53 1.19 4.88 -11.10
N GLN A 54 1.06 3.57 -11.33
CA GLN A 54 0.67 2.64 -10.28
C GLN A 54 1.88 2.10 -9.54
N THR A 55 2.93 1.68 -10.27
CA THR A 55 4.14 1.11 -9.66
C THR A 55 5.31 1.17 -10.63
N THR A 56 6.54 1.19 -10.11
CA THR A 56 7.75 1.01 -10.91
C THR A 56 8.71 -0.01 -10.31
N GLU A 57 9.35 -0.79 -11.19
CA GLU A 57 10.19 -1.92 -10.79
C GLU A 57 11.39 -1.53 -9.91
N ARG A 58 11.96 -0.33 -10.12
CA ARG A 58 13.17 0.05 -9.40
C ARG A 58 12.92 0.49 -7.97
N ASP A 59 11.79 1.13 -7.66
CA ASP A 59 11.54 1.77 -6.37
C ASP A 59 10.36 1.20 -5.57
N GLU A 60 9.57 0.28 -6.15
CA GLU A 60 8.41 -0.35 -5.50
C GLU A 60 8.70 -0.89 -4.09
N PHE A 61 9.93 -1.34 -3.84
CA PHE A 61 10.32 -1.86 -2.53
C PHE A 61 10.19 -0.85 -1.40
N ILE A 62 10.35 0.45 -1.68
CA ILE A 62 10.19 1.48 -0.66
C ILE A 62 8.75 1.45 -0.15
N TYR A 63 7.80 1.41 -1.07
CA TYR A 63 6.38 1.33 -0.78
C TYR A 63 6.03 0.01 -0.08
N HIS A 64 6.35 -1.13 -0.69
CA HIS A 64 5.93 -2.45 -0.18
C HIS A 64 6.62 -2.83 1.13
N GLU A 65 7.91 -2.52 1.32
CA GLU A 65 8.58 -2.78 2.60
C GLU A 65 7.99 -1.94 3.73
N MET A 66 7.71 -0.65 3.49
CA MET A 66 7.13 0.22 4.52
C MET A 66 5.70 -0.20 4.87
N MET A 67 4.89 -0.48 3.87
CA MET A 67 3.48 -0.83 4.06
C MET A 67 3.27 -2.23 4.68
N THR A 68 4.24 -3.13 4.49
CA THR A 68 4.21 -4.48 5.10
C THR A 68 4.91 -4.53 6.45
N HIS A 69 6.18 -4.10 6.52
CA HIS A 69 7.03 -4.43 7.66
C HIS A 69 6.74 -3.57 8.88
N VAL A 70 6.30 -2.33 8.69
CA VAL A 70 5.88 -1.45 9.79
C VAL A 70 4.77 -2.12 10.61
N PRO A 71 3.59 -2.45 10.07
CA PRO A 71 2.53 -3.06 10.87
C PRO A 71 2.89 -4.47 11.38
N LEU A 72 3.57 -5.31 10.59
CA LEU A 72 3.88 -6.68 11.03
C LEU A 72 4.88 -6.74 12.18
N LEU A 73 5.95 -5.93 12.14
CA LEU A 73 6.94 -5.89 13.21
C LEU A 73 6.45 -5.11 14.44
N ALA A 74 5.55 -4.13 14.25
CA ALA A 74 4.84 -3.48 15.33
C ALA A 74 3.91 -4.44 16.08
N HIS A 75 3.09 -5.21 15.36
CA HIS A 75 2.24 -6.25 15.95
C HIS A 75 3.08 -7.30 16.67
N GLY A 76 4.16 -7.77 16.04
CA GLY A 76 5.18 -8.66 16.62
C GLY A 76 4.77 -10.13 16.81
N SER A 77 3.53 -10.48 16.49
CA SER A 77 3.00 -11.85 16.63
C SER A 77 1.91 -12.17 15.61
N ALA A 78 1.77 -11.35 14.57
CA ALA A 78 0.76 -11.55 13.52
C ALA A 78 0.92 -12.94 12.89
N LYS A 79 -0.21 -13.61 12.64
CA LYS A 79 -0.31 -14.93 12.00
C LYS A 79 -1.19 -14.90 10.76
N SER A 80 -2.11 -13.95 10.68
CA SER A 80 -3.10 -13.81 9.62
C SER A 80 -3.11 -12.39 9.06
N VAL A 81 -2.97 -12.27 7.74
CA VAL A 81 -2.94 -10.98 7.03
C VAL A 81 -4.02 -10.96 5.95
N LEU A 82 -4.74 -9.85 5.88
CA LEU A 82 -5.61 -9.53 4.75
C LEU A 82 -4.96 -8.41 3.94
N ILE A 83 -4.78 -8.64 2.65
CA ILE A 83 -4.38 -7.65 1.65
C ILE A 83 -5.64 -7.34 0.83
N ILE A 84 -6.00 -6.07 0.71
CA ILE A 84 -7.09 -5.58 -0.14
C ILE A 84 -6.45 -4.79 -1.28
N GLY A 85 -6.66 -5.23 -2.51
CA GLY A 85 -5.88 -4.80 -3.67
C GLY A 85 -4.54 -5.54 -3.76
N GLY A 86 -3.49 -4.84 -4.20
CA GLY A 86 -2.14 -5.40 -4.32
C GLY A 86 -1.98 -6.43 -5.44
N GLY A 87 -2.80 -6.35 -6.50
CA GLY A 87 -2.78 -7.27 -7.64
C GLY A 87 -1.49 -7.33 -8.46
N ASP A 88 -0.49 -6.49 -8.19
CA ASP A 88 0.88 -6.67 -8.72
C ASP A 88 1.67 -7.77 -7.98
N GLY A 89 1.28 -8.07 -6.75
CA GLY A 89 1.79 -9.15 -5.92
C GLY A 89 3.02 -8.80 -5.10
N ALA A 90 3.53 -7.57 -5.15
CA ALA A 90 4.67 -7.18 -4.32
C ALA A 90 4.32 -7.05 -2.84
N MET A 91 3.10 -6.62 -2.50
CA MET A 91 2.62 -6.68 -1.11
C MET A 91 2.60 -8.12 -0.59
N LEU A 92 2.07 -9.04 -1.40
CA LEU A 92 2.07 -10.47 -1.10
C LEU A 92 3.50 -11.02 -0.95
N ARG A 93 4.43 -10.61 -1.82
CA ARG A 93 5.86 -10.96 -1.71
C ARG A 93 6.41 -10.54 -0.36
N GLU A 94 6.21 -9.30 0.06
CA GLU A 94 6.75 -8.80 1.33
C GLU A 94 6.13 -9.49 2.55
N VAL A 95 4.81 -9.72 2.56
CA VAL A 95 4.13 -10.44 3.64
C VAL A 95 4.65 -11.88 3.73
N SER A 96 4.87 -12.53 2.58
CA SER A 96 5.37 -13.91 2.51
C SER A 96 6.78 -14.08 3.10
N ARG A 97 7.55 -13.01 3.23
CA ARG A 97 8.89 -13.07 3.86
C ARG A 97 8.84 -13.24 5.38
N HIS A 98 7.68 -13.02 6.00
CA HIS A 98 7.48 -13.27 7.43
C HIS A 98 7.12 -14.75 7.64
N ALA A 99 8.08 -15.53 8.15
CA ALA A 99 7.91 -16.98 8.35
C ALA A 99 6.81 -17.33 9.38
N ASP A 100 6.51 -16.40 10.29
CA ASP A 100 5.49 -16.56 11.31
C ASP A 100 4.06 -16.44 10.78
N ILE A 101 3.86 -15.85 9.58
CA ILE A 101 2.56 -15.76 8.93
C ILE A 101 2.12 -17.15 8.47
N GLN A 102 0.89 -17.51 8.82
CA GLN A 102 0.27 -18.80 8.54
C GLN A 102 -0.79 -18.70 7.45
N LYS A 103 -1.44 -17.54 7.30
CA LYS A 103 -2.48 -17.30 6.30
C LYS A 103 -2.35 -15.89 5.73
N ILE A 104 -2.40 -15.80 4.40
CA ILE A 104 -2.45 -14.53 3.67
C ILE A 104 -3.70 -14.58 2.80
N THR A 105 -4.69 -13.74 3.07
CA THR A 105 -5.83 -13.57 2.17
C THR A 105 -5.57 -12.32 1.33
N MET A 106 -5.61 -12.44 0.01
CA MET A 106 -5.52 -11.30 -0.90
C MET A 106 -6.86 -11.17 -1.63
N VAL A 107 -7.53 -10.03 -1.49
CA VAL A 107 -8.80 -9.72 -2.13
C VAL A 107 -8.55 -8.72 -3.24
N GLU A 108 -8.78 -9.13 -4.49
CA GLU A 108 -8.58 -8.29 -5.65
C GLU A 108 -9.87 -8.24 -6.48
N ILE A 109 -10.24 -7.08 -6.99
CA ILE A 109 -11.51 -6.90 -7.72
C ILE A 109 -11.44 -7.52 -9.12
N ASP A 110 -10.24 -7.57 -9.71
CA ASP A 110 -10.02 -8.03 -11.08
C ASP A 110 -8.94 -9.12 -11.15
N ALA A 111 -9.37 -10.36 -11.44
CA ALA A 111 -8.48 -11.49 -11.69
C ALA A 111 -7.54 -11.28 -12.90
N GLY A 112 -7.96 -10.44 -13.84
CA GLY A 112 -7.19 -10.00 -14.99
C GLY A 112 -5.92 -9.28 -14.56
N VAL A 113 -6.00 -8.36 -13.59
CA VAL A 113 -4.85 -7.60 -13.05
C VAL A 113 -3.80 -8.54 -12.46
N VAL A 114 -4.20 -9.56 -11.70
CA VAL A 114 -3.28 -10.54 -11.12
C VAL A 114 -2.52 -11.31 -12.20
N THR A 115 -3.25 -11.84 -13.18
CA THR A 115 -2.66 -12.60 -14.30
C THR A 115 -1.73 -11.72 -15.13
N PHE A 116 -2.18 -10.49 -15.37
CA PHE A 116 -1.46 -9.48 -16.12
C PHE A 116 -0.14 -9.10 -15.45
N CYS A 117 -0.17 -8.78 -14.16
CA CYS A 117 1.03 -8.44 -13.41
C CYS A 117 1.97 -9.64 -13.25
N ARG A 118 1.45 -10.86 -13.11
CA ARG A 118 2.30 -12.07 -13.11
C ARG A 118 3.09 -12.21 -14.42
N GLN A 119 2.51 -11.82 -15.55
CA GLN A 119 3.16 -11.87 -16.86
C GLN A 119 4.12 -10.70 -17.08
N TYR A 120 3.69 -9.47 -16.82
CA TYR A 120 4.41 -8.26 -17.21
C TYR A 120 5.20 -7.59 -16.08
N LEU A 121 4.94 -7.93 -14.81
CA LEU A 121 5.66 -7.48 -13.62
C LEU A 121 6.11 -8.67 -12.75
N PRO A 122 6.83 -9.66 -13.30
CA PRO A 122 7.16 -10.89 -12.58
C PRO A 122 8.03 -10.64 -11.35
N ASN A 123 8.81 -9.54 -11.34
CA ASN A 123 9.68 -9.17 -10.23
C ASN A 123 8.91 -8.57 -9.04
N HIS A 124 7.69 -8.07 -9.24
CA HIS A 124 6.81 -7.61 -8.16
C HIS A 124 6.39 -8.78 -7.30
N SER A 125 5.68 -9.76 -7.87
CA SER A 125 5.34 -10.97 -7.10
C SER A 125 6.55 -11.83 -6.74
N ALA A 126 7.58 -11.90 -7.59
CA ALA A 126 8.74 -12.77 -7.42
C ALA A 126 8.36 -14.24 -7.07
N GLY A 127 7.26 -14.73 -7.64
CA GLY A 127 6.73 -16.08 -7.38
C GLY A 127 5.81 -16.20 -6.16
N ALA A 128 5.51 -15.11 -5.44
CA ALA A 128 4.71 -15.14 -4.22
C ALA A 128 3.25 -15.58 -4.44
N TYR A 129 2.74 -15.51 -5.68
CA TYR A 129 1.44 -16.11 -6.03
C TYR A 129 1.38 -17.62 -5.83
N ASP A 130 2.52 -18.30 -5.80
CA ASP A 130 2.62 -19.74 -5.58
C ASP A 130 2.86 -20.09 -4.10
N ASP A 131 2.81 -19.11 -3.18
CA ASP A 131 2.96 -19.34 -1.74
C ASP A 131 1.77 -20.18 -1.22
N PRO A 132 2.00 -21.32 -0.54
CA PRO A 132 0.92 -22.20 -0.10
C PRO A 132 0.02 -21.59 1.00
N ARG A 133 0.42 -20.46 1.59
CA ARG A 133 -0.37 -19.73 2.59
C ARG A 133 -1.34 -18.73 1.95
N LEU A 134 -1.21 -18.48 0.64
CA LEU A 134 -2.07 -17.56 -0.09
C LEU A 134 -3.47 -18.16 -0.29
N ASN A 135 -4.46 -17.35 0.05
CA ASN A 135 -5.85 -17.48 -0.36
C ASN A 135 -6.21 -16.27 -1.22
N LEU A 136 -6.17 -16.42 -2.54
CA LEU A 136 -6.58 -15.38 -3.48
C LEU A 136 -8.10 -15.40 -3.66
N VAL A 137 -8.75 -14.27 -3.36
CA VAL A 137 -10.19 -14.07 -3.48
C VAL A 137 -10.43 -12.98 -4.52
N ILE A 138 -11.31 -13.27 -5.48
CA ILE A 138 -11.74 -12.28 -6.47
C ILE A 138 -13.10 -11.73 -6.04
N ASP A 139 -13.09 -10.56 -5.41
CA ASP A 139 -14.27 -9.91 -4.84
C ASP A 139 -13.98 -8.40 -4.64
N ASP A 140 -15.04 -7.62 -4.47
CA ASP A 140 -14.93 -6.25 -4.00
C ASP A 140 -14.46 -6.21 -2.54
N GLY A 141 -13.48 -5.35 -2.25
CA GLY A 141 -12.86 -5.26 -0.92
C GLY A 141 -13.86 -4.86 0.18
N VAL A 142 -14.78 -3.94 -0.12
CA VAL A 142 -15.84 -3.50 0.82
C VAL A 142 -16.81 -4.64 1.07
N ASN A 143 -17.26 -5.30 0.00
CA ASN A 143 -18.12 -6.47 0.09
C ASN A 143 -17.50 -7.57 0.95
N PHE A 144 -16.23 -7.89 0.73
CA PHE A 144 -15.51 -8.94 1.45
C PHE A 144 -15.47 -8.65 2.97
N VAL A 145 -15.01 -7.46 3.37
CA VAL A 145 -14.85 -7.15 4.81
C VAL A 145 -16.18 -7.05 5.56
N ASN A 146 -17.28 -6.74 4.87
CA ASN A 146 -18.60 -6.67 5.48
C ASN A 146 -19.22 -8.06 5.72
N HIS A 147 -18.94 -9.03 4.84
CA HIS A 147 -19.57 -10.35 4.85
C HIS A 147 -18.69 -11.46 5.42
N THR A 148 -17.37 -11.28 5.47
CA THR A 148 -16.47 -12.28 6.04
C THR A 148 -16.71 -12.49 7.53
N THR A 149 -16.55 -13.74 7.96
CA THR A 149 -16.48 -14.11 9.38
C THR A 149 -15.05 -14.34 9.84
N GLU A 150 -14.08 -14.27 8.92
CA GLU A 150 -12.67 -14.41 9.24
C GLU A 150 -12.16 -13.20 10.01
N LYS A 151 -11.08 -13.44 10.76
CA LYS A 151 -10.39 -12.40 11.53
C LYS A 151 -8.92 -12.35 11.16
N PHE A 152 -8.36 -11.14 11.16
CA PHE A 152 -7.00 -10.87 10.73
C PHE A 152 -6.24 -10.08 11.79
N ASP A 153 -4.95 -10.34 11.91
CA ASP A 153 -4.05 -9.60 12.81
C ASP A 153 -3.62 -8.29 12.18
N VAL A 154 -3.40 -8.29 10.86
CA VAL A 154 -3.09 -7.08 10.09
C VAL A 154 -3.94 -7.05 8.82
N ILE A 155 -4.55 -5.89 8.55
CA ILE A 155 -5.21 -5.58 7.28
C ILE A 155 -4.38 -4.50 6.58
N ILE A 156 -4.00 -4.76 5.33
CA ILE A 156 -3.28 -3.83 4.45
C ILE A 156 -4.20 -3.48 3.29
N SER A 157 -4.60 -2.21 3.18
CA SER A 157 -5.40 -1.70 2.06
C SER A 157 -4.48 -1.02 1.04
N ASP A 158 -4.11 -1.77 0.01
CA ASP A 158 -3.25 -1.36 -1.10
C ASP A 158 -4.11 -1.01 -2.32
N CYS A 159 -4.90 0.06 -2.17
CA CYS A 159 -5.90 0.47 -3.13
C CYS A 159 -5.48 1.79 -3.79
N THR A 160 -5.85 1.98 -5.05
CA THR A 160 -5.60 3.24 -5.76
C THR A 160 -6.29 4.41 -5.06
N ASP A 161 -5.82 5.63 -5.35
CA ASP A 161 -6.45 6.87 -4.87
C ASP A 161 -7.97 6.86 -5.11
N PRO A 162 -8.75 7.60 -4.29
CA PRO A 162 -10.22 7.58 -4.30
C PRO A 162 -10.80 8.25 -5.56
N ILE A 163 -10.54 7.66 -6.71
CA ILE A 163 -11.05 8.04 -8.03
C ILE A 163 -11.68 6.78 -8.63
N GLY A 164 -12.94 6.89 -9.04
CA GLY A 164 -13.65 5.76 -9.67
C GLY A 164 -13.92 4.62 -8.68
N PRO A 165 -13.63 3.35 -9.02
CA PRO A 165 -13.94 2.20 -8.15
C PRO A 165 -13.31 2.27 -6.75
N GLY A 166 -12.16 2.94 -6.62
CA GLY A 166 -11.42 3.09 -5.36
C GLY A 166 -12.12 3.95 -4.30
N GLU A 167 -13.06 4.82 -4.69
CA GLU A 167 -13.77 5.73 -3.75
C GLU A 167 -14.46 4.99 -2.60
N SER A 168 -15.00 3.80 -2.90
CA SER A 168 -15.72 2.96 -1.94
C SER A 168 -14.83 2.49 -0.76
N LEU A 169 -13.53 2.33 -1.00
CA LEU A 169 -12.53 1.87 -0.04
C LEU A 169 -12.05 2.99 0.90
N PHE A 170 -12.60 4.20 0.75
CA PHE A 170 -12.39 5.32 1.67
C PHE A 170 -13.68 5.70 2.40
N THR A 171 -14.68 4.80 2.41
CA THR A 171 -15.96 5.03 3.08
C THR A 171 -15.93 4.59 4.55
N SER A 172 -16.85 5.15 5.33
CA SER A 172 -17.05 4.74 6.72
C SER A 172 -17.45 3.26 6.82
N GLU A 173 -18.21 2.76 5.85
CA GLU A 173 -18.65 1.37 5.77
C GLU A 173 -17.45 0.41 5.61
N PHE A 174 -16.52 0.73 4.72
CA PHE A 174 -15.30 -0.04 4.55
C PHE A 174 -14.49 -0.12 5.85
N TYR A 175 -14.26 1.01 6.53
CA TYR A 175 -13.51 1.01 7.79
C TYR A 175 -14.24 0.27 8.91
N ALA A 176 -15.57 0.31 8.95
CA ALA A 176 -16.37 -0.49 9.89
C ALA A 176 -16.20 -2.00 9.62
N GLY A 177 -16.22 -2.41 8.35
CA GLY A 177 -15.94 -3.78 7.93
C GLY A 177 -14.54 -4.23 8.31
N CYS A 178 -13.51 -3.44 7.99
CA CYS A 178 -12.13 -3.71 8.40
C CYS A 178 -12.01 -3.84 9.91
N LYS A 179 -12.63 -2.92 10.67
CA LYS A 179 -12.65 -2.96 12.13
C LYS A 179 -13.28 -4.26 12.65
N LYS A 180 -14.39 -4.68 12.07
CA LYS A 180 -15.07 -5.94 12.39
C LYS A 180 -14.23 -7.16 11.98
N ALA A 181 -13.41 -7.07 10.94
CA ALA A 181 -12.54 -8.15 10.47
C ALA A 181 -11.20 -8.25 11.24
N LEU A 182 -10.86 -7.30 12.11
CA LEU A 182 -9.64 -7.39 12.92
C LEU A 182 -9.80 -8.27 14.17
N ASN A 183 -8.70 -8.94 14.53
CA ASN A 183 -8.48 -9.53 15.84
C ASN A 183 -8.26 -8.43 16.91
N GLU A 184 -8.29 -8.83 18.17
CA GLU A 184 -7.83 -7.97 19.27
C GLU A 184 -6.36 -7.59 19.03
N ASN A 185 -6.02 -6.32 19.28
CA ASN A 185 -4.71 -5.73 18.95
C ASN A 185 -4.38 -5.70 17.44
N GLY A 186 -5.37 -5.92 16.58
CA GLY A 186 -5.17 -5.85 15.15
C GLY A 186 -4.80 -4.45 14.67
N ILE A 187 -4.08 -4.40 13.55
CA ILE A 187 -3.64 -3.15 12.91
C ILE A 187 -4.24 -3.07 11.51
N PHE A 188 -4.84 -1.93 11.20
CA PHE A 188 -5.19 -1.55 9.83
C PHE A 188 -4.18 -0.52 9.33
N VAL A 189 -3.67 -0.74 8.12
CA VAL A 189 -2.92 0.27 7.37
C VAL A 189 -3.48 0.43 5.96
N ALA A 190 -3.36 1.63 5.41
CA ALA A 190 -3.75 1.92 4.04
C ALA A 190 -2.81 2.94 3.42
N GLN A 191 -2.64 2.91 2.11
CA GLN A 191 -2.01 4.02 1.41
C GLN A 191 -2.92 5.25 1.54
N ASN A 192 -2.31 6.42 1.70
CA ASN A 192 -3.06 7.66 1.88
C ASN A 192 -2.39 8.84 1.18
N GLY A 193 -1.90 8.59 -0.04
CA GLY A 193 -1.53 9.66 -0.94
C GLY A 193 -0.28 10.45 -0.57
N VAL A 194 0.09 11.37 -1.46
CA VAL A 194 1.17 12.34 -1.20
C VAL A 194 0.56 13.55 -0.51
N CYS A 195 0.71 13.60 0.81
CA CYS A 195 0.00 14.57 1.64
C CYS A 195 0.31 16.03 1.29
N PHE A 196 1.47 16.37 0.69
CA PHE A 196 1.70 17.75 0.24
C PHE A 196 0.66 18.21 -0.79
N LEU A 197 0.20 17.28 -1.64
CA LEU A 197 -0.70 17.54 -2.76
C LEU A 197 -2.18 17.28 -2.42
N GLN A 198 -2.46 16.29 -1.56
CA GLN A 198 -3.82 15.86 -1.21
C GLN A 198 -4.08 15.79 0.31
N GLN A 199 -3.88 16.91 1.01
CA GLN A 199 -4.04 17.00 2.48
C GLN A 199 -5.44 16.61 2.96
N ASP A 200 -6.48 16.91 2.18
CA ASP A 200 -7.87 16.59 2.53
C ASP A 200 -8.12 15.09 2.62
N GLU A 201 -7.38 14.25 1.89
CA GLU A 201 -7.50 12.79 1.99
C GLU A 201 -7.02 12.28 3.35
N ALA A 202 -5.89 12.81 3.85
CA ALA A 202 -5.36 12.50 5.17
C ALA A 202 -6.34 12.92 6.28
N VAL A 203 -6.83 14.16 6.23
CA VAL A 203 -7.80 14.67 7.23
C VAL A 203 -9.09 13.84 7.22
N ASN A 204 -9.63 13.54 6.04
CA ASN A 204 -10.85 12.74 5.92
C ASN A 204 -10.66 11.30 6.40
N SER A 205 -9.53 10.67 6.05
CA SER A 205 -9.21 9.31 6.49
C SER A 205 -9.05 9.25 8.00
N HIS A 206 -8.31 10.20 8.58
CA HIS A 206 -8.15 10.32 10.03
C HIS A 206 -9.51 10.43 10.75
N ARG A 207 -10.35 11.37 10.30
CA ARG A 207 -11.68 11.59 10.89
C ARG A 207 -12.56 10.34 10.83
N LYS A 208 -12.62 9.68 9.67
CA LYS A 208 -13.44 8.48 9.47
C LYS A 208 -12.92 7.28 10.28
N LEU A 209 -11.61 7.04 10.29
CA LEU A 209 -10.99 5.97 11.07
C LEU A 209 -11.16 6.19 12.58
N SER A 210 -11.12 7.44 13.04
CA SER A 210 -11.28 7.81 14.46
C SER A 210 -12.66 7.46 15.03
N HIS A 211 -13.66 7.21 14.19
CA HIS A 211 -14.95 6.68 14.64
C HIS A 211 -14.89 5.21 15.07
N TYR A 212 -13.88 4.45 14.62
CA TYR A 212 -13.82 2.99 14.77
C TYR A 212 -12.61 2.50 15.58
N PHE A 213 -11.55 3.32 15.67
CA PHE A 213 -10.27 2.94 16.28
C PHE A 213 -9.85 3.95 17.36
N GLN A 214 -9.15 3.46 18.39
CA GLN A 214 -8.69 4.31 19.51
C GLN A 214 -7.39 5.06 19.22
N ASP A 215 -6.47 4.47 18.44
CA ASP A 215 -5.23 5.10 17.98
C ASP A 215 -5.26 5.18 16.45
N VAL A 216 -5.35 6.41 15.95
CA VAL A 216 -5.33 6.71 14.52
C VAL A 216 -4.23 7.71 14.25
N SER A 217 -3.39 7.44 13.25
CA SER A 217 -2.28 8.30 12.89
C SER A 217 -1.82 8.01 11.47
N PHE A 218 -0.66 8.55 11.10
CA PHE A 218 0.01 8.24 9.84
C PHE A 218 1.48 7.91 10.11
N TYR A 219 2.06 7.10 9.24
CA TYR A 219 3.49 7.07 9.01
C TYR A 219 3.77 7.45 7.57
N GLN A 220 5.04 7.68 7.23
CA GLN A 220 5.41 8.20 5.92
C GLN A 220 6.66 7.56 5.34
N ALA A 221 6.76 7.62 4.02
CA ALA A 221 7.98 7.38 3.27
C ALA A 221 7.98 8.21 1.99
N ALA A 222 9.15 8.52 1.45
CA ALA A 222 9.27 9.20 0.16
C ALA A 222 9.51 8.17 -0.94
N ILE A 223 8.50 7.91 -1.77
CA ILE A 223 8.59 7.02 -2.93
C ILE A 223 8.92 7.90 -4.14
N PRO A 224 10.08 7.70 -4.80
CA PRO A 224 10.51 8.55 -5.91
C PRO A 224 9.46 8.76 -7.01
N THR A 225 8.70 7.72 -7.38
CA THR A 225 7.68 7.81 -8.44
C THR A 225 6.29 8.16 -7.98
N TYR A 226 6.07 8.43 -6.69
CA TYR A 226 4.85 9.08 -6.23
C TYR A 226 5.17 10.54 -5.97
N TYR A 227 4.93 11.36 -7.01
CA TYR A 227 5.43 12.72 -7.09
C TYR A 227 4.85 13.64 -6.01
N GLY A 228 5.69 14.52 -5.44
CA GLY A 228 5.26 15.57 -4.52
C GLY A 228 5.78 15.46 -3.08
N GLY A 229 6.69 14.52 -2.80
CA GLY A 229 7.40 14.43 -1.52
C GLY A 229 7.09 13.14 -0.77
N ILE A 230 6.72 13.24 0.50
CA ILE A 230 6.37 12.07 1.31
C ILE A 230 4.96 11.59 0.96
N MET A 231 4.81 10.28 0.79
CA MET A 231 3.53 9.60 0.87
C MET A 231 3.21 9.33 2.34
N THR A 232 1.92 9.41 2.67
CA THR A 232 1.39 9.02 3.97
C THR A 232 0.71 7.66 3.89
N PHE A 233 0.86 6.88 4.94
CA PHE A 233 0.19 5.62 5.16
C PHE A 233 -0.68 5.76 6.40
N ALA A 234 -1.98 5.54 6.26
CA ALA A 234 -2.90 5.54 7.38
C ALA A 234 -2.52 4.39 8.33
N TRP A 235 -2.65 4.66 9.62
CA TRP A 235 -2.47 3.71 10.71
C TRP A 235 -3.69 3.75 11.61
N ALA A 236 -4.25 2.58 11.94
CA ALA A 236 -5.33 2.49 12.89
C ALA A 236 -5.26 1.20 13.73
N SER A 237 -5.40 1.33 15.05
CA SER A 237 -5.48 0.20 15.98
C SER A 237 -6.25 0.59 17.25
N ASP A 238 -6.71 -0.39 18.03
CA ASP A 238 -7.17 -0.15 19.41
C ASP A 238 -6.03 -0.23 20.42
N ASN A 239 -4.83 -0.63 19.99
CA ASN A 239 -3.68 -0.74 20.86
C ASN A 239 -2.67 0.38 20.55
N PRO A 240 -2.68 1.49 21.30
CA PRO A 240 -1.78 2.62 21.06
C PRO A 240 -0.29 2.26 21.28
N ALA A 241 0.03 1.17 21.99
CA ALA A 241 1.41 0.76 22.20
C ALA A 241 2.08 0.20 20.93
N LEU A 242 1.29 -0.18 19.92
CA LEU A 242 1.83 -0.77 18.68
C LEU A 242 2.46 0.28 17.75
N ARG A 243 2.03 1.54 17.82
CA ARG A 243 2.56 2.60 16.94
C ARG A 243 3.96 3.06 17.34
N GLN A 244 4.29 2.95 18.63
CA GLN A 244 5.57 3.37 19.18
C GLN A 244 6.18 2.24 20.00
N PRO A 245 6.55 1.11 19.36
CA PRO A 245 7.20 0.03 20.06
C PRO A 245 8.56 0.49 20.58
N ASP A 246 8.99 -0.07 21.71
CA ASP A 246 10.35 0.15 22.21
C ASP A 246 11.39 -0.20 21.13
N ALA A 247 12.39 0.68 20.97
CA ALA A 247 13.36 0.55 19.89
C ALA A 247 14.19 -0.75 19.99
N ALA A 248 14.53 -1.19 21.21
CA ALA A 248 15.26 -2.45 21.40
C ALA A 248 14.38 -3.65 21.11
N LEU A 249 13.10 -3.61 21.49
CA LEU A 249 12.12 -4.63 21.12
C LEU A 249 11.96 -4.74 19.60
N LEU A 250 11.81 -3.60 18.92
CA LEU A 250 11.66 -3.57 17.46
C LEU A 250 12.92 -4.11 16.76
N GLN A 251 14.10 -3.73 17.24
CA GLN A 251 15.38 -4.25 16.74
C GLN A 251 15.46 -5.78 16.90
N ALA A 252 15.13 -6.30 18.09
CA ALA A 252 15.14 -7.74 18.36
C ALA A 252 14.16 -8.51 17.46
N ARG A 253 12.95 -7.96 17.23
CA ARG A 253 11.96 -8.55 16.30
C ARG A 253 12.48 -8.58 14.87
N PHE A 254 13.10 -7.50 14.41
CA PHE A 254 13.68 -7.44 13.07
C PHE A 254 14.81 -8.46 12.90
N GLU A 255 15.72 -8.59 13.86
CA GLU A 255 16.79 -9.60 13.84
C GLU A 255 16.23 -11.02 13.83
N ALA A 256 15.25 -11.30 14.70
CA ALA A 256 14.60 -12.62 14.78
C ALA A 256 13.85 -13.01 13.50
N SER A 257 13.29 -12.03 12.77
CA SER A 257 12.58 -12.26 11.51
C SER A 257 13.50 -12.74 10.38
N GLY A 258 14.80 -12.47 10.45
CA GLY A 258 15.76 -12.78 9.38
C GLY A 258 15.57 -11.98 8.08
N LEU A 259 14.72 -10.94 8.10
CA LEU A 259 14.46 -10.08 6.95
C LEU A 259 15.73 -9.36 6.48
N ARG A 260 15.82 -9.15 5.17
CA ARG A 260 16.89 -8.37 4.52
C ARG A 260 16.26 -7.29 3.66
N CYS A 261 16.05 -6.13 4.22
CA CYS A 261 15.34 -5.03 3.58
C CYS A 261 16.32 -4.13 2.81
N ARG A 262 15.80 -3.45 1.79
CA ARG A 262 16.52 -2.45 0.99
C ARG A 262 16.27 -1.03 1.50
N TYR A 263 15.09 -0.76 2.06
CA TYR A 263 14.67 0.52 2.61
C TYR A 263 14.41 0.43 4.12
N TYR A 264 13.60 -0.55 4.54
CA TYR A 264 13.16 -0.67 5.92
C TYR A 264 14.34 -0.97 6.86
N THR A 265 14.38 -0.25 7.97
CA THR A 265 15.19 -0.57 9.16
C THR A 265 14.37 -0.23 10.40
N PRO A 266 14.68 -0.77 11.59
CA PRO A 266 14.02 -0.36 12.83
C PRO A 266 14.08 1.16 13.09
N ALA A 267 15.19 1.82 12.71
CA ALA A 267 15.30 3.28 12.81
C ALA A 267 14.37 4.01 11.83
N ILE A 268 14.26 3.51 10.59
CA ILE A 268 13.31 4.05 9.59
C ILE A 268 11.87 3.85 10.05
N HIS A 269 11.53 2.70 10.62
CA HIS A 269 10.21 2.46 11.21
C HIS A 269 9.87 3.53 12.25
N THR A 270 10.71 3.73 13.26
CA THR A 270 10.45 4.74 14.29
C THR A 270 10.38 6.15 13.69
N GLY A 271 11.32 6.49 12.79
CA GLY A 271 11.36 7.78 12.12
C GLY A 271 10.16 8.06 11.21
N SER A 272 9.55 7.01 10.64
CA SER A 272 8.41 7.14 9.73
C SER A 272 7.17 7.73 10.39
N PHE A 273 7.02 7.63 11.72
CA PHE A 273 5.93 8.25 12.46
C PHE A 273 6.18 9.73 12.80
N ALA A 274 7.36 10.28 12.48
CA ALA A 274 7.59 11.71 12.57
C ALA A 274 6.95 12.40 11.36
N LEU A 275 5.82 13.07 11.61
CA LEU A 275 5.07 13.80 10.59
C LEU A 275 5.54 15.26 10.50
N PRO A 276 5.53 15.87 9.29
CA PRO A 276 5.86 17.29 9.15
C PRO A 276 4.80 18.18 9.81
N GLN A 277 5.22 19.36 10.30
CA GLN A 277 4.36 20.24 11.07
C GLN A 277 3.08 20.67 10.33
N TYR A 278 3.12 20.86 9.01
CA TYR A 278 1.93 21.23 8.24
C TYR A 278 0.85 20.14 8.30
N LEU A 279 1.25 18.87 8.32
CA LEU A 279 0.34 17.74 8.43
C LEU A 279 -0.20 17.63 9.86
N LEU A 280 0.67 17.77 10.87
CA LEU A 280 0.23 17.80 12.27
C LEU A 280 -0.86 18.87 12.49
N ASN A 281 -0.63 20.09 11.99
CA ASN A 281 -1.61 21.16 12.07
C ASN A 281 -2.92 20.82 11.35
N ALA A 282 -2.88 20.14 10.20
CA ALA A 282 -4.06 19.75 9.45
C ALA A 282 -4.89 18.67 10.18
N LEU A 283 -4.24 17.76 10.92
CA LEU A 283 -4.91 16.71 11.70
C LEU A 283 -5.53 17.21 13.01
N GLU A 284 -4.95 18.28 13.60
CA GLU A 284 -5.49 18.93 14.79
C GLU A 284 -6.69 19.85 14.50
N ASP A 285 -6.88 20.24 13.24
CA ASP A 285 -7.90 21.18 12.83
C ASP A 285 -9.31 20.53 12.87
N PRO A 286 -10.23 20.99 13.74
CA PRO A 286 -11.53 20.36 13.95
C PRO A 286 -12.57 20.64 12.84
N ARG A 287 -12.13 20.96 11.61
CA ARG A 287 -12.98 21.30 10.46
C ARG A 287 -14.03 20.22 10.13
#